data_AF-A0A1S1BMP7-F1
#
_entry.id   AF-A0A1S1BMP7-F1
#
_cell.length_a   1.000
_cell.length_b   1.000
_cell.length_c   1.000
_cell.angle_alpha   90.00
_cell.angle_beta   90.00
_cell.angle_gamma   90.00
#
_symmetry.space_group_name_H-M   'P 1'
#
loop_
_entity.id
_entity.type
_entity.pdbx_description
1 polymer ?
#
loop_
_entity_poly.entity_id
_entity_poly.type
_entity_poly.pdbx_seq_one_letter_code
_entity_poly.pdbx_strand_id
1 'polypeptide(L)'
;MTTWDEQIFTIDTNADFLDEISDLDTDEIVEAVRDAVLLAANGDSASEDEILNGQAAATIAAIWSGAPFSAGDVAEAYPFIRLRPDEIDEKLVEAAAAVLEAVETEADLEQFLEALA
;
A
#
# COMPACT_ATOMS: atom_id res chain seq x y z
N MET A 1 -5.39 -6.63 19.19
CA MET A 1 -5.61 -6.77 17.74
C MET A 1 -4.61 -5.85 17.09
N THR A 2 -3.72 -6.40 16.29
CA THR A 2 -2.88 -5.62 15.38
C THR A 2 -3.77 -4.99 14.32
N THR A 3 -3.45 -3.78 13.89
CA THR A 3 -4.16 -3.12 12.79
C THR A 3 -3.80 -3.76 11.45
N TRP A 4 -4.54 -3.45 10.38
CA TRP A 4 -4.24 -3.97 9.05
C TRP A 4 -2.85 -3.53 8.59
N ASP A 5 -2.53 -2.24 8.72
CA ASP A 5 -1.27 -1.66 8.25
C ASP A 5 -0.06 -2.23 9.01
N GLU A 6 -0.18 -2.47 10.31
CA GLU A 6 0.87 -3.16 11.08
C GLU A 6 1.10 -4.60 10.60
N GLN A 7 0.04 -5.29 10.16
CA GLN A 7 0.14 -6.67 9.68
C GLN A 7 0.72 -6.70 8.27
N ILE A 8 0.13 -5.96 7.34
CA ILE A 8 0.50 -6.04 5.92
C ILE A 8 1.93 -5.59 5.68
N PHE A 9 2.43 -4.58 6.39
CA PHE A 9 3.80 -4.10 6.22
C PHE A 9 4.86 -5.00 6.88
N THR A 10 4.48 -5.92 7.77
CA THR A 10 5.43 -6.78 8.48
C THR A 10 5.50 -8.21 7.92
N ILE A 11 4.76 -8.51 6.85
CA ILE A 11 4.92 -9.74 6.08
C ILE A 11 6.28 -9.71 5.38
N ASP A 12 7.04 -10.80 5.45
CA ASP A 12 8.41 -10.89 4.91
C ASP A 12 8.50 -10.39 3.45
N THR A 13 7.62 -10.86 2.56
CA THR A 13 7.55 -10.41 1.16
C THR A 13 7.39 -8.88 1.03
N ASN A 14 6.55 -8.29 1.89
CA ASN A 14 6.27 -6.86 1.85
C ASN A 14 7.39 -6.05 2.47
N ALA A 15 8.04 -6.56 3.52
CA ALA A 15 9.23 -5.93 4.10
C ALA A 15 10.37 -5.87 3.08
N ASP A 16 10.60 -6.95 2.32
CA ASP A 16 11.57 -6.97 1.23
C ASP A 16 11.23 -5.94 0.14
N PHE A 17 9.95 -5.81 -0.23
CA PHE A 17 9.48 -4.77 -1.17
C PHE A 17 9.69 -3.35 -0.63
N LEU A 18 9.39 -3.10 0.65
CA LEU A 18 9.58 -1.79 1.28
C LEU A 18 11.06 -1.40 1.34
N ASP A 19 11.94 -2.37 1.64
CA ASP A 19 13.39 -2.20 1.59
C ASP A 19 13.85 -1.83 0.17
N GLU A 20 13.37 -2.55 -0.86
CA GLU A 20 13.72 -2.29 -2.26
C GLU A 20 13.34 -0.87 -2.70
N ILE A 21 12.10 -0.45 -2.43
CA ILE A 21 11.66 0.89 -2.87
C ILE A 21 12.23 2.01 -1.99
N SER A 22 12.69 1.71 -0.77
CA SER A 22 13.26 2.73 0.14
C SER A 22 14.54 3.40 -0.39
N ASP A 23 15.26 2.71 -1.27
CA ASP A 23 16.50 3.18 -1.89
C ASP A 23 16.25 4.06 -3.13
N LEU A 24 15.00 4.21 -3.57
CA LEU A 24 14.61 4.97 -4.76
C LEU A 24 14.38 6.45 -4.44
N ASP A 25 14.41 7.30 -5.48
CA ASP A 25 14.01 8.70 -5.35
C ASP A 25 12.49 8.82 -5.14
N THR A 26 12.03 9.94 -4.57
CA THR A 26 10.60 10.13 -4.22
C THR A 26 9.64 9.90 -5.40
N ASP A 27 10.00 10.37 -6.60
CA ASP A 27 9.16 10.18 -7.79
C ASP A 27 9.12 8.70 -8.22
N GLU A 28 10.25 8.00 -8.10
CA GLU A 28 10.37 6.57 -8.40
C GLU A 28 9.63 5.71 -7.36
N ILE A 29 9.60 6.11 -6.08
CA ILE A 29 8.80 5.46 -5.04
C ILE A 29 7.31 5.53 -5.38
N VAL A 30 6.82 6.71 -5.78
CA VAL A 30 5.41 6.89 -6.16
C VAL A 30 5.07 6.02 -7.36
N GLU A 31 5.96 5.93 -8.35
CA GLU A 31 5.81 5.04 -9.50
C GLU A 31 5.82 3.55 -9.10
N ALA A 32 6.73 3.13 -8.23
CA ALA A 32 6.83 1.75 -7.77
C ALA A 32 5.58 1.31 -6.96
N VAL A 33 5.08 2.18 -6.08
CA VAL A 33 3.82 1.94 -5.36
C VAL A 33 2.66 1.82 -6.35
N ARG A 34 2.60 2.69 -7.36
CA ARG A 34 1.57 2.63 -8.39
C ARG A 34 1.61 1.33 -9.17
N ASP A 35 2.79 0.92 -9.61
CA ASP A 35 2.96 -0.29 -10.41
C ASP A 35 2.60 -1.55 -9.62
N ALA A 36 2.98 -1.64 -8.35
CA ALA A 36 2.60 -2.74 -7.48
C ALA A 36 1.07 -2.85 -7.30
N VAL A 37 0.38 -1.72 -7.09
CA VAL A 37 -1.09 -1.70 -7.00
C VAL A 37 -1.73 -2.17 -8.31
N LEU A 38 -1.27 -1.64 -9.45
CA LEU A 38 -1.83 -1.99 -10.75
C LEU A 38 -1.56 -3.45 -11.13
N LEU A 39 -0.43 -4.01 -10.70
CA LEU A 39 -0.08 -5.41 -10.91
C LEU A 39 -1.02 -6.32 -10.12
N ALA A 40 -1.22 -6.05 -8.83
CA ALA A 40 -2.16 -6.80 -8.00
C ALA A 40 -3.62 -6.66 -8.44
N ALA A 41 -4.02 -5.49 -8.93
CA ALA A 41 -5.36 -5.27 -9.49
C ALA A 41 -5.63 -6.13 -10.74
N ASN A 42 -4.59 -6.58 -11.47
CA ASN A 42 -4.70 -7.51 -12.60
C ASN A 42 -4.68 -8.99 -12.14
N GLY A 43 -5.30 -9.29 -11.00
CA GLY A 43 -5.15 -10.49 -10.17
C GLY A 43 -5.16 -11.88 -10.84
N ASP A 44 -5.67 -12.05 -12.06
CA ASP A 44 -5.56 -13.30 -12.82
C ASP A 44 -4.11 -13.63 -13.27
N SER A 45 -3.23 -12.64 -13.26
CA SER A 45 -1.86 -12.74 -13.77
C SER A 45 -0.76 -12.52 -12.72
N ALA A 46 -1.14 -12.07 -11.52
CA ALA A 46 -0.24 -11.81 -10.42
C ALA A 46 0.00 -13.07 -9.58
N SER A 47 1.23 -13.27 -9.16
CA SER A 47 1.63 -14.23 -8.13
C SER A 47 1.14 -13.79 -6.74
N GLU A 48 1.15 -14.72 -5.79
CA GLU A 48 0.78 -14.41 -4.39
C GLU A 48 1.64 -13.30 -3.79
N ASP A 49 2.94 -13.28 -4.10
CA ASP A 49 3.86 -12.24 -3.64
C ASP A 49 3.53 -10.87 -4.26
N GLU A 50 3.20 -10.83 -5.55
CA GLU A 50 2.79 -9.59 -6.24
C GLU A 50 1.45 -9.07 -5.68
N ILE A 51 0.54 -9.96 -5.30
CA ILE A 51 -0.72 -9.59 -4.63
C ILE A 51 -0.43 -8.99 -3.26
N LEU A 52 0.44 -9.62 -2.45
CA LEU A 52 0.82 -9.12 -1.12
C LEU A 52 1.50 -7.74 -1.20
N ASN A 53 2.43 -7.57 -2.14
CA ASN A 53 3.11 -6.30 -2.37
C ASN A 53 2.11 -5.22 -2.82
N GLY A 54 1.18 -5.57 -3.70
CA GLY A 54 0.13 -4.64 -4.12
C GLY A 54 -0.83 -4.25 -3.00
N GLN A 55 -1.13 -5.15 -2.06
CA GLN A 55 -1.92 -4.83 -0.86
C GLN A 55 -1.18 -3.86 0.08
N ALA A 56 0.13 -4.05 0.29
CA ALA A 56 0.95 -3.08 1.02
C ALA A 56 0.98 -1.74 0.30
N ALA A 57 1.22 -1.73 -1.01
CA ALA A 57 1.25 -0.53 -1.84
C ALA A 57 -0.10 0.21 -1.85
N ALA A 58 -1.23 -0.51 -1.92
CA ALA A 58 -2.56 0.07 -1.84
C ALA A 58 -2.83 0.72 -0.48
N THR A 59 -2.32 0.11 0.59
CA THR A 59 -2.39 0.69 1.95
C THR A 59 -1.57 1.98 2.04
N ILE A 60 -0.39 2.04 1.41
CA ILE A 60 0.42 3.28 1.31
C ILE A 60 -0.34 4.35 0.53
N ALA A 61 -0.94 4.01 -0.62
CA ALA A 61 -1.73 4.94 -1.42
C ALA A 61 -2.92 5.52 -0.62
N ALA A 62 -3.57 4.71 0.21
CA ALA A 62 -4.62 5.19 1.12
C ALA A 62 -4.08 6.17 2.19
N ILE A 63 -2.90 5.89 2.77
CA ILE A 63 -2.25 6.79 3.74
C ILE A 63 -1.90 8.13 3.09
N TRP A 64 -1.35 8.11 1.87
CA TRP A 64 -1.09 9.32 1.09
C TRP A 64 -2.37 10.11 0.83
N SER A 65 -3.48 9.41 0.56
CA SER A 65 -4.82 9.98 0.37
C SER A 65 -5.46 10.50 1.68
N GLY A 66 -4.84 10.24 2.83
CA GLY A 66 -5.25 10.81 4.12
C GLY A 66 -5.75 9.80 5.15
N ALA A 67 -5.69 8.50 4.86
CA ALA A 67 -6.08 7.48 5.83
C ALA A 67 -5.26 7.60 7.12
N PRO A 68 -5.89 7.52 8.30
CA PRO A 68 -5.15 7.29 9.54
C PRO A 68 -4.45 5.92 9.46
N PHE A 69 -3.35 5.76 10.18
CA PHE A 69 -2.60 4.50 10.27
C PHE A 69 -1.93 4.36 11.64
N SER A 70 -1.57 3.13 12.02
CA SER A 70 -1.02 2.78 13.32
C SER A 70 0.39 2.18 13.26
N ALA A 71 0.89 1.81 12.08
CA ALA A 71 2.22 1.28 11.80
C ALA A 71 3.33 2.35 11.95
N GLY A 72 3.41 2.94 13.14
CA GLY A 72 4.32 4.03 13.47
C GLY A 72 5.79 3.64 13.34
N ASP A 73 6.14 2.45 13.83
CA ASP A 73 7.50 1.89 13.80
C ASP A 73 7.94 1.61 12.35
N VAL A 74 7.06 1.00 11.55
CA VAL A 74 7.30 0.76 10.11
C VAL A 74 7.53 2.07 9.38
N ALA A 75 6.66 3.06 9.59
CA ALA A 75 6.82 4.34 8.93
C ALA A 75 8.04 5.14 9.43
N GLU A 76 8.57 4.85 10.64
CA GLU A 76 9.86 5.38 11.09
C GLU A 76 11.03 4.77 10.32
N ALA A 77 10.98 3.46 10.04
CA ALA A 77 11.96 2.78 9.18
C ALA A 77 11.83 3.19 7.70
N TYR A 78 10.60 3.41 7.23
CA TYR A 78 10.26 3.78 5.86
C TYR A 78 9.52 5.13 5.82
N PRO A 79 10.24 6.26 5.89
CA PRO A 79 9.63 7.59 5.95
C PRO A 79 8.70 7.91 4.76
N PHE A 80 8.90 7.23 3.63
CA PHE A 80 8.10 7.43 2.42
C PHE A 80 6.61 7.08 2.62
N ILE A 81 6.28 6.22 3.60
CA ILE A 81 4.89 5.89 3.95
C ILE A 81 4.13 7.16 4.37
N ARG A 82 4.82 8.17 4.94
CA ARG A 82 4.24 9.45 5.34
C ARG A 82 4.28 10.53 4.25
N LEU A 83 4.70 10.19 3.04
CA LEU A 83 4.70 11.15 1.94
C LEU A 83 3.29 11.67 1.69
N ARG A 84 3.24 12.89 1.16
CA ARG A 84 2.04 13.47 0.59
C ARG A 84 2.40 14.01 -0.79
N PRO A 85 2.31 13.16 -1.84
CA PRO A 85 2.42 13.63 -3.21
C PRO A 85 1.43 14.78 -3.44
N ASP A 86 1.82 15.80 -4.19
CA ASP A 86 0.94 16.94 -4.51
C ASP A 86 -0.33 16.49 -5.26
N GLU A 87 -0.20 15.40 -6.03
CA GLU A 87 -1.28 14.76 -6.76
C GLU A 87 -1.09 13.24 -6.70
N ILE A 88 -2.19 12.51 -6.45
CA ILE A 88 -2.25 11.05 -6.55
C ILE A 88 -3.11 10.73 -7.77
N ASP A 89 -2.57 9.90 -8.67
CA ASP A 89 -3.23 9.45 -9.90
C ASP A 89 -4.60 8.81 -9.57
N GLU A 90 -5.69 9.28 -10.19
CA GLU A 90 -7.05 8.75 -9.98
C GLU A 90 -7.11 7.24 -10.22
N LYS A 91 -6.37 6.77 -11.23
CA LYS A 91 -6.26 5.33 -11.53
C LYS A 91 -5.57 4.56 -10.40
N LEU A 92 -4.58 5.15 -9.72
CA LEU A 92 -3.95 4.54 -8.55
C LEU A 92 -4.96 4.42 -7.41
N VAL A 93 -5.74 5.48 -7.15
CA VAL A 93 -6.77 5.49 -6.09
C VAL A 93 -7.81 4.40 -6.34
N GLU A 94 -8.40 4.35 -7.54
CA GLU A 94 -9.39 3.33 -7.92
C GLU A 94 -8.85 1.91 -7.81
N ALA A 95 -7.63 1.68 -8.31
CA ALA A 95 -7.00 0.37 -8.26
C ALA A 95 -6.64 -0.05 -6.82
N ALA A 96 -6.19 0.89 -5.99
CA ALA A 96 -5.90 0.64 -4.58
C ALA A 96 -7.16 0.24 -3.82
N ALA A 97 -8.28 0.92 -4.08
CA ALA A 97 -9.57 0.57 -3.48
C ALA A 97 -9.98 -0.85 -3.88
N ALA A 98 -9.91 -1.18 -5.18
CA ALA A 98 -10.26 -2.52 -5.67
C ALA A 98 -9.36 -3.61 -5.07
N VAL A 99 -8.06 -3.36 -4.90
CA VAL A 99 -7.13 -4.30 -4.26
C VAL A 99 -7.49 -4.52 -2.79
N LEU A 100 -7.79 -3.46 -2.03
CA LEU A 100 -8.14 -3.56 -0.61
C LEU A 100 -9.53 -4.18 -0.39
N GLU A 101 -10.50 -3.90 -1.26
CA GLU A 101 -11.83 -4.55 -1.20
C GLU A 101 -11.77 -6.06 -1.45
N ALA A 102 -10.80 -6.52 -2.25
CA ALA A 102 -10.62 -7.93 -2.56
C ALA A 102 -9.89 -8.73 -1.46
N VAL A 103 -9.37 -8.06 -0.42
CA VAL A 103 -8.65 -8.72 0.66
C VAL A 103 -9.59 -9.54 1.54
N GLU A 104 -9.33 -10.84 1.64
CA GLU A 104 -10.00 -11.72 2.60
C GLU A 104 -9.29 -11.66 3.95
N THR A 105 -9.66 -10.68 4.79
CA THR A 105 -9.08 -10.49 6.14
C THR A 105 -10.15 -10.25 7.21
N GLU A 106 -9.82 -10.57 8.45
CA GLU A 106 -10.63 -10.21 9.64
C GLU A 106 -10.28 -8.79 10.16
N ALA A 107 -9.23 -8.17 9.64
CA ALA A 107 -8.83 -6.81 9.99
C ALA A 107 -9.80 -5.79 9.38
N ASP A 108 -9.94 -4.65 10.05
CA ASP A 108 -10.77 -3.55 9.56
C ASP A 108 -9.99 -2.72 8.52
N LEU A 109 -10.55 -2.61 7.32
CA LEU A 109 -10.02 -1.85 6.19
C LEU A 109 -10.79 -0.55 5.91
N GLU A 110 -11.89 -0.31 6.63
CA GLU A 110 -12.84 0.76 6.31
C GLU A 110 -12.17 2.14 6.26
N GLN A 111 -11.26 2.42 7.18
CA GLN A 111 -10.51 3.68 7.21
C GLN A 111 -9.62 3.93 5.98
N PHE A 112 -9.12 2.86 5.35
CA PHE A 112 -8.29 2.96 4.15
C PHE A 112 -9.17 3.09 2.91
N LEU A 113 -10.26 2.33 2.85
CA LEU A 113 -11.24 2.40 1.77
C LEU A 113 -11.95 3.76 1.73
N GLU A 114 -12.32 4.34 2.88
CA GLU A 114 -12.94 5.67 2.96
C GLU A 114 -11.99 6.77 2.45
N ALA A 115 -10.69 6.64 2.68
CA ALA A 115 -9.70 7.60 2.18
C ALA A 115 -9.49 7.53 0.66
N LEU A 116 -9.87 6.42 0.03
CA LEU A 116 -9.76 6.19 -1.42
C LEU A 116 -11.08 6.45 -2.17
N ALA A 117 -12.13 6.90 -1.48
CA ALA A 117 -13.48 7.08 -2.03
C ALA A 117 -13.80 8.51 -2.49
#